data_AF-E0M3L5-F1
#
_entry.id   AF-E0M3L5-F1
#
_cell.length_a   1.000
_cell.length_b   1.000
_cell.length_c   1.000
_cell.angle_alpha   90.00
_cell.angle_beta   90.00
_cell.angle_gamma   90.00
#
_symmetry.space_group_name_H-M   'P 1'
#
loop_
_entity.id
_entity.type
_entity.pdbx_description
1 polymer ?
#
loop_
_entity_poly.entity_id
_entity_poly.type
_entity_poly.pdbx_seq_one_letter_code
_entity_poly.pdbx_strand_id
1 'polypeptide(L)'
;MSVSKDFLMSVYERCNEHIKEQSSKRDQTIAFYLVILSFYIGSYASFSKMISSQYSAIFLNLIICMIGGMTIRTLSGLRSWQMQYTDSALALNKILARDKLDFGDVNQSIKDFFQKQNQKYSNMDFEGMLKGIENRVIFCIILISGFPTAILVKEIFSLFKVNNDFLTASVKVLMYCTYILYYLYNTRKIIRRSANQPTWIVNFE
;
A
#
# COMPACT_ATOMS: atom_id res chain seq x y z
N MET A 1 -23.22 32.32 -4.95
CA MET A 1 -22.02 32.35 -5.81
C MET A 1 -22.12 31.13 -6.70
N SER A 2 -22.48 31.23 -7.99
CA SER A 2 -22.69 30.05 -8.84
C SER A 2 -21.37 29.30 -9.05
N VAL A 3 -21.26 28.04 -8.60
CA VAL A 3 -20.18 27.16 -9.03
C VAL A 3 -20.37 26.99 -10.53
N SER A 4 -19.45 27.55 -11.32
CA SER A 4 -19.47 27.32 -12.75
C SER A 4 -19.21 25.84 -13.01
N LYS A 5 -19.95 25.27 -13.95
CA LYS A 5 -19.71 23.90 -14.44
C LYS A 5 -18.26 23.73 -14.89
N ASP A 6 -17.64 24.80 -15.37
CA ASP A 6 -16.22 24.83 -15.77
C ASP A 6 -15.28 24.63 -14.58
N PHE A 7 -15.62 25.19 -13.41
CA PHE A 7 -14.84 24.98 -12.19
C PHE A 7 -14.89 23.51 -11.77
N LEU A 8 -16.08 22.90 -11.70
CA LEU A 8 -16.21 21.47 -11.37
C LEU A 8 -15.52 20.57 -12.38
N MET A 9 -15.56 20.92 -13.67
CA MET A 9 -14.84 20.18 -14.71
C MET A 9 -13.32 20.27 -14.51
N SER A 10 -12.78 21.45 -14.23
CA SER A 10 -11.34 21.62 -13.96
C SER A 10 -10.88 20.81 -12.74
N VAL A 11 -11.74 20.70 -11.72
CA VAL A 11 -11.47 19.93 -10.51
C VAL A 11 -11.51 18.43 -10.79
N TYR A 12 -12.46 17.98 -11.62
CA TYR A 12 -12.54 16.60 -12.07
C TYR A 12 -11.31 16.19 -12.90
N GLU A 13 -10.84 17.05 -13.82
CA GLU A 13 -9.64 16.80 -14.62
C GLU A 13 -8.40 16.63 -13.73
N ARG A 14 -8.20 17.51 -12.75
CA ARG A 14 -7.11 17.40 -11.77
C ARG A 14 -7.18 16.11 -10.96
N CYS A 15 -8.36 15.67 -10.54
CA CYS A 15 -8.51 14.37 -9.87
C CYS A 15 -8.03 13.22 -10.77
N ASN A 16 -8.40 13.26 -12.05
CA ASN A 16 -8.02 12.23 -13.00
C ASN A 16 -6.51 12.21 -13.29
N GLU A 17 -5.88 13.37 -13.38
CA GLU A 17 -4.42 13.50 -13.49
C GLU A 17 -3.71 12.90 -12.28
N HIS A 18 -4.16 13.22 -11.07
CA HIS A 18 -3.58 12.64 -9.86
C HIS A 18 -3.79 11.12 -9.77
N ILE A 19 -4.93 10.58 -10.21
CA ILE A 19 -5.13 9.12 -10.28
C ILE A 19 -4.06 8.46 -11.17
N LYS A 20 -3.80 9.03 -12.35
CA LYS A 20 -2.77 8.53 -13.28
C LYS A 20 -1.37 8.64 -12.67
N GLU A 21 -1.07 9.76 -12.02
CA GLU A 21 0.21 10.00 -11.35
C GLU A 21 0.46 8.98 -10.22
N GLN A 22 -0.56 8.68 -9.40
CA GLN A 22 -0.44 7.67 -8.34
C GLN A 22 -0.17 6.27 -8.90
N SER A 23 -0.84 5.88 -9.99
CA SER A 23 -0.59 4.58 -10.65
C SER A 23 0.84 4.50 -11.19
N SER A 24 1.34 5.57 -11.81
CA SER A 24 2.72 5.60 -12.34
C SER A 24 3.76 5.49 -11.21
N LYS A 25 3.61 6.27 -10.14
CA LYS A 25 4.50 6.21 -8.96
C LYS A 25 4.49 4.84 -8.30
N ARG A 26 3.34 4.18 -8.25
CA ARG A 26 3.20 2.80 -7.75
C ARG A 26 4.03 1.84 -8.57
N ASP A 27 3.86 1.85 -9.89
CA ASP A 27 4.52 0.90 -10.79
C ASP A 27 6.05 1.11 -10.78
N GLN A 28 6.51 2.37 -10.72
CA GLN A 28 7.92 2.72 -10.53
C GLN A 28 8.47 2.20 -9.20
N THR A 29 7.72 2.38 -8.10
CA THR A 29 8.12 1.92 -6.76
C THR A 29 8.25 0.38 -6.74
N ILE A 30 7.30 -0.33 -7.35
CA ILE A 30 7.34 -1.79 -7.47
C ILE A 30 8.56 -2.23 -8.28
N ALA A 31 8.75 -1.65 -9.47
CA ALA A 31 9.87 -2.00 -10.33
C ALA A 31 11.22 -1.80 -9.63
N PHE A 32 11.40 -0.64 -8.98
CA PHE A 32 12.61 -0.33 -8.22
C PHE A 32 12.86 -1.33 -7.10
N TYR A 33 11.82 -1.66 -6.33
CA TYR A 33 11.94 -2.65 -5.25
C TYR A 33 12.29 -4.05 -5.76
N LEU A 34 11.67 -4.49 -6.86
CA LEU A 34 11.97 -5.79 -7.46
C LEU A 34 13.41 -5.86 -7.99
N VAL A 35 13.95 -4.76 -8.52
CA VAL A 35 15.36 -4.69 -8.93
C VAL A 35 16.29 -4.85 -7.72
N ILE A 36 16.03 -4.11 -6.63
CA ILE A 36 16.82 -4.23 -5.39
C ILE A 36 16.76 -5.66 -4.86
N LEU A 37 15.56 -6.24 -4.80
CA LEU A 37 15.39 -7.58 -4.26
C LEU A 37 16.06 -8.64 -5.14
N SER A 38 15.96 -8.51 -6.47
CA SER A 38 16.62 -9.42 -7.41
C SER A 38 18.13 -9.34 -7.28
N PHE A 39 18.69 -8.14 -7.14
CA PHE A 39 20.12 -7.95 -6.90
C PHE A 39 20.55 -8.55 -5.57
N TYR A 40 19.77 -8.35 -4.51
CA TYR A 40 20.01 -8.94 -3.20
C TYR A 40 20.02 -10.47 -3.25
N ILE A 41 19.01 -11.11 -3.87
CA ILE A 41 18.93 -12.57 -3.99
C ILE A 41 20.08 -13.10 -4.86
N GLY A 42 20.29 -12.50 -6.03
CA GLY A 42 21.31 -12.94 -6.98
C GLY A 42 22.75 -12.77 -6.46
N SER A 43 22.98 -11.77 -5.63
CA SER A 43 24.31 -11.45 -5.09
C SER A 43 24.52 -11.96 -3.66
N TYR A 44 23.53 -12.61 -3.04
CA TYR A 44 23.58 -13.01 -1.62
C TYR A 44 24.80 -13.87 -1.29
N ALA A 45 25.08 -14.88 -2.13
CA ALA A 45 26.22 -15.78 -1.93
C ALA A 45 27.57 -15.04 -2.02
N SER A 46 27.67 -14.05 -2.93
CA SER A 46 28.87 -13.22 -3.08
C SER A 46 29.04 -12.27 -1.89
N PHE A 47 27.97 -11.61 -1.45
CA PHE A 47 28.00 -10.75 -0.26
C PHE A 47 28.37 -11.52 1.01
N SER A 48 27.76 -12.70 1.21
CA SER A 48 28.04 -13.56 2.36
C SER A 48 29.49 -14.04 2.41
N LYS A 49 30.17 -14.19 1.27
CA LYS A 49 31.59 -14.57 1.20
C LYS A 49 32.53 -13.38 1.29
N MET A 50 32.15 -12.23 0.72
CA MET A 50 33.00 -11.04 0.64
C MET A 50 33.14 -10.34 1.98
N ILE A 51 32.11 -10.40 2.83
CA ILE A 51 32.15 -9.72 4.11
C ILE A 51 32.59 -10.71 5.20
N SER A 52 33.86 -10.58 5.60
CA SER A 52 34.55 -11.46 6.57
C SER A 52 33.88 -11.53 7.97
N SER A 53 32.97 -10.60 8.29
CA SER A 53 32.27 -10.55 9.58
C SER A 53 30.92 -11.26 9.54
N GLN A 54 30.69 -12.19 10.49
CA GLN A 54 29.42 -12.92 10.67
C GLN A 54 28.20 -12.00 10.92
N TYR A 55 28.41 -10.77 11.40
CA TYR A 55 27.35 -9.80 11.68
C TYR A 55 26.84 -9.07 10.44
N SER A 56 27.61 -9.08 9.35
CA SER A 56 27.32 -8.32 8.14
C SER A 56 26.13 -8.84 7.34
N ALA A 57 25.99 -10.18 7.25
CA ALA A 57 24.85 -10.81 6.60
C ALA A 57 23.54 -10.49 7.34
N ILE A 58 23.58 -10.52 8.68
CA ILE A 58 22.47 -10.11 9.54
C ILE A 58 22.09 -8.64 9.26
N PHE A 59 23.08 -7.74 9.22
CA PHE A 59 22.85 -6.32 8.94
C PHE A 59 22.24 -6.08 7.55
N LEU A 60 22.75 -6.74 6.52
CA LEU A 60 22.21 -6.66 5.16
C LEU A 60 20.75 -7.13 5.12
N ASN A 61 20.45 -8.27 5.73
CA ASN A 61 19.09 -8.81 5.80
C ASN A 61 18.13 -7.85 6.53
N LEU A 62 18.60 -7.19 7.60
CA LEU A 62 17.83 -6.20 8.35
C LEU A 62 17.51 -4.98 7.47
N ILE A 63 18.50 -4.46 6.72
CA ILE A 63 18.29 -3.38 5.76
C ILE A 63 17.24 -3.76 4.71
N ILE A 64 17.35 -4.95 4.12
CA ILE A 64 16.41 -5.39 3.07
C ILE A 64 14.99 -5.56 3.65
N CYS A 65 14.86 -6.06 4.89
CA CYS A 65 13.57 -6.10 5.59
C CYS A 65 12.98 -4.71 5.80
N MET A 66 13.81 -3.71 6.17
CA MET A 66 13.38 -2.32 6.32
C MET A 66 12.93 -1.72 4.99
N ILE A 67 13.71 -1.91 3.92
CA ILE A 67 13.34 -1.44 2.57
C ILE A 67 12.01 -2.07 2.14
N GLY A 68 11.82 -3.38 2.33
CA GLY A 68 10.55 -4.06 2.05
C GLY A 68 9.38 -3.45 2.82
N GLY A 69 9.58 -3.20 4.12
CA GLY A 69 8.57 -2.55 4.96
C GLY A 69 8.20 -1.14 4.51
N MET A 70 9.19 -0.33 4.14
CA MET A 70 8.99 1.01 3.60
C MET A 70 8.23 0.96 2.28
N THR A 71 8.61 0.06 1.37
CA THR A 71 7.92 -0.16 0.09
C THR A 71 6.44 -0.49 0.31
N ILE A 72 6.12 -1.45 1.17
CA ILE A 72 4.73 -1.85 1.45
C ILE A 72 3.93 -0.66 2.00
N ARG A 73 4.51 0.12 2.92
CA ARG A 73 3.87 1.31 3.49
C ARG A 73 3.61 2.37 2.42
N THR A 74 4.59 2.64 1.55
CA THR A 74 4.44 3.57 0.42
C THR A 74 3.34 3.11 -0.52
N LEU A 75 3.33 1.84 -0.94
CA LEU A 75 2.29 1.30 -1.82
C LEU A 75 0.89 1.37 -1.20
N SER A 76 0.77 1.08 0.09
CA SER A 76 -0.49 1.22 0.82
C SER A 76 -0.97 2.67 0.86
N GLY A 77 -0.03 3.62 1.01
CA GLY A 77 -0.31 5.06 0.95
C GLY A 77 -0.74 5.52 -0.44
N LEU A 78 -0.02 5.14 -1.50
CA LEU A 78 -0.40 5.45 -2.88
C LEU A 78 -1.80 4.92 -3.21
N ARG A 79 -2.12 3.69 -2.76
CA ARG A 79 -3.46 3.11 -2.92
C ARG A 79 -4.54 3.89 -2.19
N SER A 80 -4.26 4.32 -0.96
CA SER A 80 -5.13 5.19 -0.17
C SER A 80 -5.48 6.46 -0.94
N TRP A 81 -4.46 7.17 -1.44
CA TRP A 81 -4.64 8.39 -2.23
C TRP A 81 -5.42 8.14 -3.52
N GLN A 82 -5.10 7.06 -4.22
CA GLN A 82 -5.79 6.71 -5.46
C GLN A 82 -7.28 6.42 -5.23
N MET A 83 -7.66 5.74 -4.15
CA MET A 83 -9.07 5.55 -3.78
C MET A 83 -9.77 6.88 -3.51
N GLN A 84 -9.14 7.76 -2.72
CA GLN A 84 -9.68 9.07 -2.39
C GLN A 84 -9.93 9.95 -3.63
N TYR A 85 -8.98 9.99 -4.57
CA TYR A 85 -9.16 10.73 -5.83
C TYR A 85 -10.22 10.10 -6.73
N THR A 86 -10.32 8.77 -6.76
CA THR A 86 -11.35 8.07 -7.54
C THR A 86 -12.75 8.36 -7.01
N ASP A 87 -12.95 8.29 -5.69
CA ASP A 87 -14.23 8.59 -5.07
C ASP A 87 -14.62 10.07 -5.26
N SER A 88 -13.64 10.97 -5.20
CA SER A 88 -13.83 12.40 -5.49
C SER A 88 -14.26 12.64 -6.93
N ALA A 89 -13.59 12.01 -7.91
CA ALA A 89 -13.96 12.10 -9.32
C ALA A 89 -15.36 11.52 -9.59
N LEU A 90 -15.73 10.41 -8.93
CA LEU A 90 -17.06 9.81 -9.04
C LEU A 90 -18.16 10.71 -8.46
N ALA A 91 -17.90 11.35 -7.31
CA ALA A 91 -18.82 12.32 -6.73
C ALA A 91 -19.02 13.51 -7.67
N LEU A 92 -17.94 14.08 -8.20
CA LEU A 92 -17.98 15.21 -9.14
C LEU A 92 -18.71 14.86 -10.44
N ASN A 93 -18.46 13.68 -11.01
CA ASN A 93 -19.13 13.23 -12.22
C ASN A 93 -20.67 13.13 -12.03
N LYS A 94 -21.12 12.62 -10.87
CA LYS A 94 -22.55 12.58 -10.52
C LYS A 94 -23.18 13.96 -10.40
N ILE A 95 -22.42 14.96 -9.97
CA ILE A 95 -22.88 16.35 -9.83
C ILE A 95 -22.93 17.02 -11.20
N LEU A 96 -21.89 16.86 -12.01
CA LEU A 96 -21.77 17.40 -13.37
C LEU A 96 -22.87 16.88 -14.32
N ALA A 97 -23.39 15.68 -14.04
CA ALA A 97 -24.49 15.07 -14.79
C ALA A 97 -25.88 15.62 -14.44
N ARG A 98 -26.01 16.52 -13.44
CA ARG A 98 -27.31 17.14 -13.09
C ARG A 98 -27.60 18.37 -13.95
N ASP A 99 -28.84 18.51 -14.39
CA ASP A 99 -29.30 19.64 -15.22
C ASP A 99 -29.47 20.95 -14.43
N LYS A 100 -29.69 20.87 -13.11
CA LYS A 100 -29.78 22.03 -12.20
C LYS A 100 -28.79 21.86 -11.06
N LEU A 101 -27.94 22.87 -10.86
CA LEU A 101 -26.95 22.92 -9.78
C LEU A 101 -27.43 23.87 -8.68
N ASP A 102 -28.06 23.31 -7.65
CA ASP A 102 -28.32 24.04 -6.40
C ASP A 102 -27.27 23.65 -5.35
N PHE A 103 -26.66 24.64 -4.69
CA PHE A 103 -25.54 24.43 -3.78
C PHE A 103 -25.88 23.58 -2.56
N GLY A 104 -27.06 23.78 -1.98
CA GLY A 104 -27.50 23.03 -0.81
C GLY A 104 -27.64 21.54 -1.11
N ASP A 105 -28.24 21.23 -2.27
CA ASP A 105 -28.45 19.86 -2.75
C ASP A 105 -27.12 19.20 -3.18
N VAL A 106 -26.20 19.95 -3.81
CA VAL A 106 -24.87 19.44 -4.18
C VAL A 106 -24.06 19.07 -2.94
N ASN A 107 -24.01 19.95 -1.92
CA ASN A 107 -23.24 19.68 -0.71
C ASN A 107 -23.81 18.47 0.07
N GLN A 108 -25.14 18.38 0.18
CA GLN A 108 -25.78 17.23 0.82
C GLN A 108 -25.51 15.93 0.05
N SER A 109 -25.61 15.95 -1.29
CA SER A 109 -25.32 14.79 -2.12
C SER A 109 -23.87 14.31 -2.01
N ILE A 110 -22.91 15.21 -1.83
CA ILE A 110 -21.51 14.88 -1.60
C ILE A 110 -21.35 14.19 -0.24
N LYS A 111 -21.91 14.78 0.82
CA LYS A 111 -21.86 14.22 2.18
C LYS A 111 -22.45 12.82 2.22
N ASP A 112 -23.62 12.63 1.60
CA ASP A 112 -24.29 11.32 1.52
C ASP A 112 -23.46 10.29 0.73
N PHE A 113 -22.79 10.72 -0.35
CA PHE A 113 -21.91 9.84 -1.13
C PHE A 113 -20.72 9.36 -0.30
N PHE A 114 -20.00 10.29 0.36
CA PHE A 114 -18.84 9.94 1.18
C PHE A 114 -19.22 9.15 2.43
N GLN A 115 -20.40 9.40 3.03
CA GLN A 115 -20.90 8.59 4.14
C GLN A 115 -21.15 7.14 3.71
N LYS A 116 -21.76 6.93 2.54
CA LYS A 116 -21.95 5.58 1.95
C LYS A 116 -20.63 4.89 1.64
N GLN A 117 -19.66 5.61 1.07
CA GLN A 117 -18.33 5.06 0.81
C GLN A 117 -17.62 4.68 2.12
N ASN A 118 -17.71 5.53 3.15
CA ASN A 118 -17.12 5.24 4.44
C ASN A 118 -17.70 3.95 5.07
N GLN A 119 -19.02 3.78 5.02
CA GLN A 119 -19.66 2.53 5.46
C GLN A 119 -19.17 1.30 4.66
N LYS A 120 -19.01 1.44 3.34
CA LYS A 120 -18.50 0.37 2.49
C LYS A 120 -17.07 -0.03 2.85
N TYR A 121 -16.18 0.94 3.04
CA TYR A 121 -14.76 0.67 3.34
C TYR A 121 -14.52 0.21 4.78
N SER A 122 -15.23 0.77 5.76
CA SER A 122 -15.15 0.34 7.17
C SER A 122 -15.55 -1.13 7.33
N ASN A 123 -16.58 -1.56 6.61
CA ASN A 123 -17.06 -2.95 6.59
C ASN A 123 -16.29 -3.87 5.63
N MET A 124 -15.27 -3.36 4.92
CA MET A 124 -14.49 -4.18 3.99
C MET A 124 -13.75 -5.30 4.73
N ASP A 125 -14.04 -6.53 4.31
CA ASP A 125 -13.40 -7.76 4.74
C ASP A 125 -12.12 -8.04 3.94
N PHE A 126 -11.42 -9.12 4.28
CA PHE A 126 -10.18 -9.48 3.60
C PHE A 126 -10.41 -9.89 2.14
N GLU A 127 -11.53 -10.56 1.85
CA GLU A 127 -11.91 -10.91 0.48
C GLU A 127 -12.17 -9.66 -0.37
N GLY A 128 -12.86 -8.67 0.19
CA GLY A 128 -13.07 -7.36 -0.42
C GLY A 128 -11.77 -6.64 -0.74
N MET A 129 -10.73 -6.80 0.09
CA MET A 129 -9.40 -6.30 -0.23
C MET A 129 -8.81 -7.03 -1.45
N LEU A 130 -8.92 -8.35 -1.55
CA LEU A 130 -8.34 -9.12 -2.66
C LEU A 130 -9.11 -9.00 -3.99
N LYS A 131 -10.29 -8.37 -4.03
CA LYS A 131 -11.05 -8.20 -5.28
C LYS A 131 -10.38 -7.25 -6.29
N GLY A 132 -9.64 -6.25 -5.81
CA GLY A 132 -8.96 -5.28 -6.68
C GLY A 132 -7.59 -5.75 -7.17
N ILE A 133 -7.30 -5.59 -8.46
CA ILE A 133 -5.99 -5.92 -9.05
C ILE A 133 -4.85 -5.22 -8.29
N GLU A 134 -5.03 -3.94 -7.96
CA GLU A 134 -4.01 -3.16 -7.24
C GLU A 134 -3.73 -3.70 -5.84
N ASN A 135 -4.77 -4.14 -5.14
CA ASN A 135 -4.62 -4.72 -3.81
C ASN A 135 -3.95 -6.11 -3.88
N ARG A 136 -4.20 -6.89 -4.95
CA ARG A 136 -3.48 -8.16 -5.20
C ARG A 136 -2.01 -7.93 -5.47
N VAL A 137 -1.66 -6.87 -6.22
CA VAL A 137 -0.26 -6.51 -6.45
C VAL A 137 0.44 -6.17 -5.13
N ILE A 138 -0.19 -5.36 -4.27
CA ILE A 138 0.35 -5.05 -2.94
C ILE A 138 0.49 -6.34 -2.09
N PHE A 139 -0.49 -7.22 -2.14
CA PHE A 139 -0.44 -8.53 -1.48
C PHE A 139 0.77 -9.36 -1.94
N CYS A 140 1.00 -9.47 -3.25
CA CYS A 140 2.16 -10.17 -3.80
C CYS A 140 3.49 -9.56 -3.31
N ILE A 141 3.58 -8.23 -3.24
CA ILE A 141 4.76 -7.56 -2.69
C ILE A 141 4.96 -7.89 -1.21
N ILE A 142 3.90 -7.91 -0.40
CA ILE A 142 3.99 -8.31 1.02
C ILE A 142 4.56 -9.73 1.17
N LEU A 143 4.08 -10.68 0.36
CA LEU A 143 4.58 -12.06 0.39
C LEU A 143 6.07 -12.13 0.04
N ILE A 144 6.45 -11.49 -1.07
CA ILE A 144 7.82 -11.49 -1.56
C ILE A 144 8.77 -10.79 -0.57
N SER A 145 8.35 -9.67 0.01
CA SER A 145 9.11 -8.94 1.03
C SER A 145 9.30 -9.71 2.33
N GLY A 146 8.54 -10.78 2.58
CA GLY A 146 8.70 -11.63 3.75
C GLY A 146 9.94 -12.53 3.68
N PHE A 147 10.41 -12.93 2.49
CA PHE A 147 11.51 -13.89 2.35
C PHE A 147 12.80 -13.52 3.10
N PRO A 148 13.29 -12.26 3.04
CA PRO A 148 14.47 -11.83 3.80
C PRO A 148 14.36 -12.07 5.32
N THR A 149 13.16 -12.12 5.90
CA THR A 149 12.98 -12.40 7.33
C THR A 149 13.32 -13.86 7.69
N ALA A 150 13.00 -14.81 6.81
CA ALA A 150 13.35 -16.22 7.01
C ALA A 150 14.87 -16.44 6.87
N ILE A 151 15.52 -15.69 5.97
CA ILE A 151 16.97 -15.68 5.84
C ILE A 151 17.61 -15.07 7.10
N LEU A 152 17.07 -13.96 7.61
CA LEU A 152 17.54 -13.33 8.84
C LEU A 152 17.52 -14.30 10.04
N VAL A 153 16.45 -15.07 10.23
CA VAL A 153 16.37 -16.10 11.28
C VAL A 153 17.48 -17.14 11.12
N LYS A 154 17.74 -17.60 9.88
CA LYS A 154 18.83 -18.55 9.60
C LYS A 154 20.18 -18.00 10.08
N GLU A 155 20.49 -16.76 9.72
CA GLU A 155 21.78 -16.16 10.06
C GLU A 155 21.93 -15.93 11.58
N ILE A 156 20.84 -15.52 12.25
CA ILE A 156 20.84 -15.36 13.71
C ILE A 156 21.06 -16.70 14.41
N PHE A 157 20.37 -17.77 13.98
CA PHE A 157 20.49 -19.09 14.60
C PHE A 157 21.86 -19.72 14.35
N SER A 158 22.44 -19.48 13.17
CA SER A 158 23.83 -19.83 12.85
C SER A 158 24.81 -19.14 13.81
N LEU A 159 24.61 -17.86 14.09
CA LEU A 159 25.44 -17.09 15.03
C LEU A 159 25.35 -17.63 16.47
N PHE A 160 24.16 -18.01 16.91
CA PHE A 160 23.95 -18.63 18.24
C PHE A 160 24.27 -20.13 18.30
N LYS A 161 24.75 -20.73 17.20
CA LYS A 161 25.08 -22.17 17.09
C LYS A 161 23.92 -23.08 17.50
N VAL A 162 22.69 -22.71 17.12
CA VAL A 162 21.49 -23.50 17.39
C VAL A 162 21.44 -24.68 16.41
N ASN A 163 21.71 -25.89 16.89
CA ASN A 163 21.80 -27.12 16.07
C ASN A 163 20.46 -27.88 15.93
N ASN A 164 19.32 -27.23 16.13
CA ASN A 164 18.01 -27.87 16.00
C ASN A 164 17.31 -27.40 14.72
N ASP A 165 17.30 -28.27 13.70
CA ASP A 165 16.71 -27.98 12.39
C ASP A 165 15.19 -27.76 12.47
N PHE A 166 14.49 -28.55 13.30
CA PHE A 166 13.05 -28.41 13.49
C PHE A 166 12.68 -27.07 14.14
N LEU A 167 13.43 -26.67 15.17
CA LEU A 167 13.26 -25.37 15.82
C LEU A 167 13.53 -24.23 14.82
N THR A 168 14.63 -24.33 14.07
CA THR A 168 15.02 -23.32 13.07
C THR A 168 13.94 -23.16 11.98
N ALA A 169 13.42 -24.26 11.46
CA ALA A 169 12.36 -24.25 10.46
C ALA A 169 11.07 -23.62 11.01
N SER A 170 10.68 -24.01 12.23
CA SER A 170 9.48 -23.49 12.91
C SER A 170 9.56 -21.98 13.11
N VAL A 171 10.70 -21.46 13.57
CA VAL A 171 10.89 -20.02 13.81
C VAL A 171 10.94 -19.23 12.50
N LYS A 172 11.52 -19.78 11.42
CA LYS A 172 11.47 -19.16 10.08
C LYS A 172 10.04 -18.96 9.60
N VAL A 173 9.22 -20.02 9.68
CA VAL A 173 7.81 -19.97 9.28
C VAL A 173 7.05 -18.99 10.15
N LEU A 174 7.23 -19.04 11.47
CA LEU A 174 6.59 -18.13 12.41
C LEU A 174 6.91 -16.67 12.11
N MET A 175 8.18 -16.33 11.89
CA MET A 175 8.61 -14.96 11.60
C MET A 175 8.08 -14.48 10.25
N TYR A 176 8.11 -15.32 9.22
CA TYR A 176 7.54 -15.01 7.91
C TYR A 176 6.03 -14.75 7.98
N CYS A 177 5.28 -15.65 8.64
CA CYS A 177 3.84 -15.48 8.85
C CYS A 177 3.52 -14.22 9.66
N THR A 178 4.29 -13.95 10.72
CA THR A 178 4.11 -12.74 11.54
C THR A 178 4.35 -11.47 10.72
N TYR A 179 5.40 -11.44 9.90
CA TYR A 179 5.69 -10.34 9.00
C TYR A 179 4.52 -10.08 8.04
N ILE A 180 4.04 -11.13 7.36
CA ILE A 180 2.93 -11.02 6.42
C ILE A 180 1.66 -10.52 7.12
N LEU A 181 1.27 -11.14 8.23
CA LEU A 181 0.06 -10.76 8.96
C LEU A 181 0.13 -9.31 9.44
N TYR A 182 1.29 -8.88 9.95
CA TYR A 182 1.52 -7.50 10.38
C TYR A 182 1.33 -6.50 9.24
N TYR A 183 1.95 -6.75 8.08
CA TYR A 183 1.84 -5.84 6.93
C TYR A 183 0.45 -5.89 6.29
N LEU A 184 -0.20 -7.04 6.20
CA LEU A 184 -1.59 -7.14 5.74
C LEU A 184 -2.55 -6.36 6.63
N TYR A 185 -2.40 -6.50 7.95
CA TYR A 185 -3.19 -5.75 8.92
C TYR A 185 -2.97 -4.24 8.77
N ASN A 186 -1.71 -3.80 8.64
CA ASN A 186 -1.39 -2.39 8.45
C ASN A 186 -1.91 -1.83 7.12
N THR A 187 -1.76 -2.55 6.02
CA THR A 187 -2.33 -2.16 4.72
C THR A 187 -3.85 -2.03 4.80
N ARG A 188 -4.52 -2.99 5.45
CA ARG A 188 -5.97 -2.93 5.70
C ARG A 188 -6.35 -1.70 6.51
N LYS A 189 -5.61 -1.41 7.57
CA LYS A 189 -5.84 -0.25 8.43
C LYS A 189 -5.65 1.07 7.67
N ILE A 190 -4.65 1.16 6.81
CA ILE A 190 -4.41 2.33 5.96
C ILE A 190 -5.59 2.52 5.00
N ILE A 191 -5.95 1.49 4.24
CA ILE A 191 -7.07 1.53 3.28
C ILE A 191 -8.41 1.91 3.95
N ARG A 192 -8.68 1.36 5.13
CA ARG A 192 -9.88 1.71 5.91
C ARG A 192 -9.88 3.17 6.37
N ARG A 193 -8.70 3.70 6.75
CA ARG A 193 -8.57 5.12 7.15
C ARG A 193 -8.69 6.07 5.95
N SER A 194 -8.30 5.64 4.76
CA SER A 194 -8.44 6.40 3.52
C SER A 194 -9.87 6.88 3.30
N ALA A 195 -10.84 6.06 3.70
CA ALA A 195 -12.27 6.31 3.56
C ALA A 195 -12.83 7.43 4.46
N ASN A 196 -12.10 7.79 5.52
CA ASN A 196 -12.52 8.83 6.47
C ASN A 196 -12.12 10.24 6.05
N GLN A 197 -11.34 10.39 4.98
CA GLN A 197 -10.80 11.67 4.57
C GLN A 197 -11.41 12.05 3.22
N PRO A 198 -12.44 12.90 3.16
CA PRO A 198 -12.75 13.61 1.93
C PRO A 198 -11.46 14.34 1.51
N THR A 199 -11.07 14.24 0.25
CA THR A 199 -9.93 15.01 -0.24
C THR A 199 -10.22 16.50 -0.07
N TRP A 200 -9.16 17.30 0.06
CA TRP A 200 -9.23 18.77 0.03
C TRP A 200 -9.99 19.31 -1.21
N ILE A 201 -10.14 18.47 -2.23
CA ILE A 201 -10.78 18.77 -3.51
C ILE A 201 -12.32 18.82 -3.40
N VAL A 202 -12.92 18.10 -2.44
CA VAL A 202 -14.39 18.04 -2.27
C VAL A 202 -14.84 18.62 -0.93
N ASN A 203 -13.92 19.22 -0.17
CA ASN A 203 -14.29 19.98 1.03
C ASN A 203 -14.76 21.38 0.62
N PHE A 204 -16.05 21.51 0.29
CA PHE A 204 -16.70 22.78 -0.06
C PHE A 204 -17.19 23.55 1.19
N GLU A 205 -16.50 23.39 2.32
CA GLU A 205 -16.72 24.25 3.51
C GLU A 205 -16.33 25.71 3.22
#